data_AF-X0ZF09-F1
#
_entry.id   AF-X0ZF09-F1
#
_cell.length_a   1.000
_cell.length_b   1.000
_cell.length_c   1.000
_cell.angle_alpha   90.00
_cell.angle_beta   90.00
_cell.angle_gamma   90.00
#
_symmetry.space_group_name_H-M   'P 1'
#
loop_
_entity.id
_entity.type
_entity.pdbx_description
1 polymer ?
#
loop_
_entity_poly.entity_id
_entity_poly.type
_entity_poly.pdbx_seq_one_letter_code
_entity_poly.pdbx_strand_id
1 'polypeptide(L)'
;MCEYCTEHGEGKKWYLQMKNYSDELLHQELSSRQKEIAEASSRTETRLRFFENRVIPAITGVPGPEDQSQDASESKAQFSEKEMAKRRKVSFGQVLPIEDVEQVIDIADSITRFACGCRFITTGKTDKRYCFG
;
A
#
# COMPACT_ATOMS: atom_id res chain seq x y z
N MET A 1 -14.93 -14.67 -0.01
CA MET A 1 -13.51 -14.66 -0.41
C MET A 1 -13.24 -13.37 -1.18
N CYS A 2 -12.15 -12.64 -0.94
CA CYS A 2 -11.89 -11.38 -1.67
C CYS A 2 -11.44 -11.65 -3.11
N GLU A 3 -11.52 -10.64 -3.99
CA GLU A 3 -11.14 -10.72 -5.42
C GLU A 3 -9.74 -11.35 -5.60
N TYR A 4 -8.73 -10.87 -4.88
CA TYR A 4 -7.37 -11.42 -4.93
C TYR A 4 -7.28 -12.89 -4.46
N CYS A 5 -8.06 -13.29 -3.47
CA CYS A 5 -8.09 -14.70 -3.05
C CYS A 5 -8.75 -15.59 -4.10
N THR A 6 -9.74 -15.08 -4.82
CA THR A 6 -10.38 -15.81 -5.92
C THR A 6 -9.44 -15.92 -7.12
N GLU A 7 -8.77 -14.82 -7.51
CA GLU A 7 -7.91 -14.79 -8.70
C GLU A 7 -6.54 -15.44 -8.49
N HIS A 8 -5.97 -15.32 -7.30
CA HIS A 8 -4.59 -15.73 -7.04
C HIS A 8 -4.46 -16.69 -5.87
N GLY A 9 -5.49 -16.87 -5.05
CA GLY A 9 -5.40 -17.62 -3.80
C GLY A 9 -5.28 -19.14 -3.94
N GLU A 10 -5.40 -19.70 -5.15
CA GLU A 10 -5.30 -21.16 -5.40
C GLU A 10 -6.22 -21.98 -4.45
N GLY A 11 -7.44 -21.48 -4.21
CA GLY A 11 -8.40 -22.09 -3.28
C GLY A 11 -8.16 -21.76 -1.80
N LYS A 12 -7.17 -20.93 -1.48
CA LYS A 12 -6.86 -20.43 -0.14
C LYS A 12 -6.95 -18.91 -0.08
N LYS A 13 -6.85 -18.35 1.14
CA LYS A 13 -6.68 -16.90 1.30
C LYS A 13 -5.27 -16.50 0.86
N TRP A 14 -5.15 -15.57 -0.10
CA TRP A 14 -3.88 -15.16 -0.70
C TRP A 14 -2.83 -14.72 0.34
N TYR A 15 -3.22 -13.88 1.30
CA TYR A 15 -2.34 -13.38 2.36
C TYR A 15 -1.99 -14.43 3.44
N LEU A 16 -2.55 -15.64 3.37
CA LEU A 16 -2.18 -16.73 4.29
C LEU A 16 -1.18 -17.72 3.67
N GLN A 17 -0.58 -17.38 2.53
CA GLN A 17 0.40 -18.26 1.87
C GLN A 17 1.80 -17.68 1.98
N MET A 18 2.69 -18.40 2.66
CA MET A 18 4.10 -18.03 2.88
C MET A 18 4.84 -17.63 1.60
N LYS A 19 4.61 -18.35 0.49
CA LYS A 19 5.22 -18.07 -0.82
C LYS A 19 4.94 -16.65 -1.34
N ASN A 20 3.89 -15.99 -0.86
CA ASN A 20 3.51 -14.63 -1.27
C ASN A 20 4.26 -13.54 -0.49
N TYR A 21 5.08 -13.92 0.49
CA TYR A 21 5.96 -13.05 1.26
C TYR A 21 7.44 -13.19 0.84
N SER A 22 7.73 -13.95 -0.22
CA SER A 22 9.11 -14.23 -0.62
C SER A 22 9.87 -13.00 -1.14
N ASP A 23 11.17 -12.97 -0.87
CA ASP A 23 12.09 -11.96 -1.38
C ASP A 23 12.17 -11.96 -2.92
N GLU A 24 12.03 -13.14 -3.53
CA GLU A 24 11.97 -13.33 -4.98
C GLU A 24 10.79 -12.55 -5.59
N LEU A 25 9.60 -12.65 -4.99
CA LEU A 25 8.40 -11.96 -5.48
C LEU A 25 8.53 -10.44 -5.36
N LEU A 26 9.26 -9.96 -4.33
CA LEU A 26 9.49 -8.53 -4.10
C LEU A 26 10.35 -7.91 -5.22
N HIS A 27 11.40 -8.63 -5.64
CA HIS A 27 12.37 -8.18 -6.65
C HIS A 27 11.99 -8.56 -8.08
N GLN A 28 10.98 -9.41 -8.26
CA GLN A 28 10.50 -9.82 -9.58
C GLN A 28 10.10 -8.62 -10.44
N GLU A 29 10.48 -8.68 -11.72
CA GLU A 29 10.06 -7.71 -12.73
C GLU A 29 8.54 -7.79 -12.97
N LEU A 30 7.89 -6.64 -12.96
CA LEU A 30 6.46 -6.52 -13.22
C LEU A 30 6.15 -6.79 -14.71
N SER A 31 5.00 -7.42 -14.98
CA SER A 31 4.50 -7.56 -16.36
C SER A 31 4.24 -6.18 -16.99
N SER A 32 4.21 -6.09 -18.34
CA SER A 32 3.97 -4.82 -19.04
C SER A 32 2.72 -4.08 -18.54
N ARG A 33 1.62 -4.82 -18.34
CA ARG A 33 0.37 -4.28 -17.78
C ARG A 33 0.55 -3.75 -16.34
N GLN A 34 1.31 -4.46 -15.51
CA GLN A 34 1.58 -4.02 -14.14
C GLN A 34 2.50 -2.80 -14.11
N LYS A 35 3.47 -2.70 -15.02
CA LYS A 35 4.34 -1.52 -15.17
C LYS A 35 3.56 -0.28 -15.57
N GLU A 36 2.61 -0.40 -16.51
CA GLU A 36 1.71 0.70 -16.88
C GLU A 36 0.85 1.19 -15.71
N ILE A 37 0.41 0.24 -14.88
CA ILE A 37 -0.44 0.53 -13.73
C ILE A 37 0.40 1.16 -12.61
N ALA A 38 1.49 0.51 -12.19
CA ALA A 38 2.32 0.90 -11.05
C ALA A 38 3.32 2.03 -11.37
N GLU A 39 3.54 2.34 -12.64
CA GLU A 39 4.57 3.28 -13.11
C GLU A 39 5.97 2.97 -12.54
N ALA A 40 6.23 1.68 -12.34
CA ALA A 40 7.42 1.11 -11.70
C ALA A 40 7.78 -0.24 -12.34
N SER A 41 9.05 -0.63 -12.23
CA SER A 41 9.60 -1.86 -12.79
C SER A 41 9.44 -3.08 -11.89
N SER A 42 9.38 -2.88 -10.58
CA SER A 42 9.33 -3.93 -9.55
C SER A 42 8.41 -3.55 -8.39
N ARG A 43 8.07 -4.54 -7.56
CA ARG A 43 7.31 -4.29 -6.32
C ARG A 43 8.16 -3.51 -5.32
N THR A 44 9.46 -3.77 -5.25
CA THR A 44 10.42 -3.01 -4.43
C THR A 44 10.38 -1.52 -4.75
N GLU A 45 10.49 -1.18 -6.04
CA GLU A 45 10.44 0.23 -6.47
C GLU A 45 9.11 0.88 -6.06
N THR A 46 7.99 0.19 -6.23
CA THR A 46 6.68 0.72 -5.81
C THR A 46 6.62 0.93 -4.30
N ARG A 47 7.18 0.02 -3.48
CA ARG A 47 7.25 0.20 -2.02
C ARG A 47 8.12 1.39 -1.66
N LEU A 48 9.29 1.55 -2.26
CA LEU A 48 10.20 2.67 -1.98
C LEU A 48 9.52 4.02 -2.26
N ARG A 49 8.89 4.16 -3.43
CA ARG A 49 8.11 5.37 -3.77
C ARG A 49 6.96 5.62 -2.80
N PHE A 50 6.28 4.56 -2.34
CA PHE A 50 5.25 4.70 -1.32
C PHE A 50 5.83 5.23 0.00
N PHE A 51 6.99 4.73 0.43
CA PHE A 51 7.64 5.24 1.64
C PHE A 51 8.05 6.70 1.49
N GLU A 52 8.73 7.05 0.40
CA GLU A 52 9.21 8.40 0.12
C GLU A 52 8.07 9.41 0.01
N ASN A 53 7.04 9.11 -0.79
CA ASN A 53 6.00 10.08 -1.11
C ASN A 53 4.82 10.06 -0.13
N ARG A 54 4.67 9.02 0.70
CA ARG A 54 3.51 8.87 1.59
C ARG A 54 3.90 8.69 3.05
N VAL A 55 4.78 7.76 3.36
CA VAL A 55 5.10 7.40 4.75
C VAL A 55 6.00 8.44 5.41
N ILE A 56 7.08 8.87 4.76
CA ILE A 56 8.02 9.86 5.29
C ILE A 56 7.31 11.20 5.58
N PRO A 57 6.46 11.74 4.68
CA PRO A 57 5.64 12.92 4.98
C PRO A 57 4.76 12.74 6.21
N ALA A 58 4.15 11.56 6.39
CA ALA A 58 3.32 11.28 7.55
C ALA A 58 4.12 11.15 8.86
N ILE A 59 5.38 10.73 8.79
CA ILE A 59 6.29 10.67 9.93
C ILE A 59 6.76 12.07 10.31
N THR A 60 7.17 12.86 9.33
CA THR A 60 7.78 14.19 9.53
C THR A 60 6.76 15.31 9.70
N GLY A 61 5.53 15.10 9.23
CA GLY A 61 4.51 16.14 9.10
C GLY A 61 4.77 17.12 7.96
N VAL A 62 5.76 16.87 7.10
CA VAL A 62 6.17 17.75 6.01
C VAL A 62 5.69 17.16 4.67
N PRO A 63 4.87 17.87 3.87
CA PRO A 63 4.46 17.40 2.55
C PRO A 63 5.66 17.14 1.63
N GLY A 64 5.57 16.07 0.83
CA GLY A 64 6.60 15.74 -0.16
C GLY A 64 6.62 16.74 -1.33
N PRO A 65 7.67 16.71 -2.18
CA PRO A 65 7.81 17.64 -3.31
C PRO A 65 6.66 17.53 -4.33
N GLU A 66 6.05 16.35 -4.51
CA GLU A 66 4.89 16.16 -5.39
C GLU A 66 3.61 16.85 -4.87
N ASP A 67 3.46 16.97 -3.54
CA ASP A 67 2.29 17.62 -2.90
C ASP A 67 2.37 19.15 -2.97
N GLN A 68 3.50 19.74 -3.39
CA GLN A 68 3.67 21.20 -3.48
C GLN A 68 3.07 21.82 -4.76
N SER A 69 2.63 20.99 -5.72
CA SER A 69 2.03 21.45 -6.97
C SER A 69 0.49 21.52 -6.95
N GLN A 70 -0.14 21.09 -5.86
CA GLN A 70 -1.57 21.23 -5.64
C GLN A 70 -1.79 22.33 -4.60
N ASP A 71 -2.36 23.45 -5.04
CA ASP A 71 -2.68 24.62 -4.22
C ASP A 71 -3.25 24.22 -2.86
N ALA A 72 -2.57 24.65 -1.79
CA ALA A 72 -2.96 24.46 -0.39
C ALA A 72 -4.33 25.10 -0.02
N SER A 73 -5.06 25.63 -1.00
CA SER A 73 -6.35 26.30 -0.88
C SER A 73 -7.55 25.40 -1.20
N GLU A 74 -7.38 24.23 -1.82
CA GLU A 74 -8.50 23.35 -2.10
C GLU A 74 -8.71 22.33 -0.98
N SER A 75 -9.86 22.44 -0.32
CA SER A 75 -10.30 21.52 0.72
C SER A 75 -10.16 20.06 0.27
N LYS A 76 -9.33 19.30 0.98
CA LYS A 76 -9.55 17.90 1.43
C LYS A 76 -10.65 17.13 0.69
N ALA A 77 -10.49 16.91 -0.61
CA ALA A 77 -11.47 16.14 -1.37
C ALA A 77 -11.28 14.66 -1.03
N GLN A 78 -12.33 14.02 -0.52
CA GLN A 78 -12.42 12.56 -0.58
C GLN A 78 -12.21 12.16 -2.05
N PHE A 79 -11.22 11.31 -2.31
CA PHE A 79 -11.03 10.75 -3.63
C PHE A 79 -12.35 10.15 -4.13
N SER A 80 -12.72 10.44 -5.37
CA SER A 80 -13.87 9.81 -5.99
C SER A 80 -13.71 8.30 -5.99
N GLU A 81 -14.82 7.55 -6.04
CA GLU A 81 -14.75 6.08 -6.15
C GLU A 81 -13.89 5.62 -7.33
N LYS A 82 -13.90 6.37 -8.44
CA LYS A 82 -13.09 6.08 -9.62
C LYS A 82 -11.59 6.23 -9.33
N GLU A 83 -11.19 7.28 -8.61
CA GLU A 83 -9.80 7.49 -8.21
C GLU A 83 -9.36 6.45 -7.17
N MET A 84 -10.24 6.10 -6.23
CA MET A 84 -9.98 5.03 -5.26
C MET A 84 -9.86 3.67 -5.95
N ALA A 85 -10.71 3.37 -6.93
CA ALA A 85 -10.62 2.15 -7.72
C ALA A 85 -9.32 2.09 -8.54
N LYS A 86 -8.89 3.22 -9.15
CA LYS A 86 -7.60 3.30 -9.84
C LYS A 86 -6.43 3.06 -8.87
N ARG A 87 -6.48 3.67 -7.68
CA ARG A 87 -5.46 3.51 -6.64
C ARG A 87 -5.42 2.09 -6.05
N ARG A 88 -6.56 1.42 -5.89
CA ARG A 88 -6.60 0.00 -5.46
C ARG A 88 -5.90 -0.93 -6.45
N LYS A 89 -5.88 -0.61 -7.74
CA LYS A 89 -5.17 -1.40 -8.76
C LYS A 89 -3.64 -1.33 -8.62
N VAL A 90 -3.11 -0.23 -8.07
CA VAL A 90 -1.67 -0.02 -7.83
C VAL A 90 -1.25 -0.26 -6.38
N SER A 91 -2.19 -0.20 -5.45
CA SER A 91 -1.95 -0.30 -4.02
C SER A 91 -1.82 -1.75 -3.60
N PHE A 92 -0.66 -2.11 -3.05
CA PHE A 92 -0.38 -3.44 -2.53
C PHE A 92 -0.88 -3.66 -1.10
N GLY A 93 -1.47 -2.65 -0.45
CA GLY A 93 -2.08 -2.80 0.88
C GLY A 93 -3.38 -3.60 0.82
N GLN A 94 -3.53 -4.58 1.72
CA GLN A 94 -4.73 -5.40 1.85
C GLN A 94 -5.41 -5.13 3.21
N VAL A 95 -6.74 -5.08 3.20
CA VAL A 95 -7.53 -5.05 4.44
C VAL A 95 -7.76 -6.49 4.87
N LEU A 96 -7.34 -6.80 6.10
CA LEU A 96 -7.46 -8.12 6.68
C LEU A 96 -8.57 -8.13 7.75
N PRO A 97 -9.32 -9.23 7.89
CA PRO A 97 -10.14 -9.46 9.07
C PRO A 97 -9.27 -9.55 10.33
N ILE A 98 -9.77 -9.09 11.48
CA ILE A 98 -8.97 -9.08 12.71
C ILE A 98 -8.61 -10.51 13.16
N GLU A 99 -9.50 -11.46 12.88
CA GLU A 99 -9.32 -12.88 13.17
C GLU A 99 -8.17 -13.54 12.41
N ASP A 100 -7.74 -12.97 11.28
CA ASP A 100 -6.62 -13.51 10.47
C ASP A 100 -5.27 -12.85 10.81
N VAL A 101 -5.26 -11.79 11.63
CA VAL A 101 -4.05 -10.97 11.85
C VAL A 101 -2.95 -11.75 12.56
N GLU A 102 -3.28 -12.52 13.60
CA GLU A 102 -2.28 -13.33 14.32
C GLU A 102 -1.56 -14.29 13.40
N GLN A 103 -2.31 -14.99 12.54
CA GLN A 103 -1.74 -15.94 11.59
C GLN A 103 -0.84 -15.25 10.54
N VAL A 104 -1.21 -14.07 10.06
CA VAL A 104 -0.38 -13.30 9.12
C VAL A 104 0.92 -12.84 9.76
N ILE A 105 0.87 -12.41 11.03
CA ILE A 105 2.04 -12.02 11.81
C ILE A 105 2.98 -13.21 12.00
N ASP A 106 2.45 -14.40 12.32
CA ASP A 106 3.25 -15.60 12.57
C ASP A 106 3.99 -16.13 11.33
N ILE A 107 3.43 -15.93 10.14
CA ILE A 107 4.06 -16.36 8.88
C ILE A 107 4.97 -15.29 8.26
N ALA A 108 4.97 -14.05 8.75
CA ALA A 108 5.78 -12.99 8.17
C ALA A 108 7.23 -13.08 8.68
N ASP A 109 8.20 -13.04 7.77
CA ASP A 109 9.63 -13.02 8.14
C ASP A 109 10.04 -11.75 8.91
N SER A 110 9.33 -10.65 8.65
CA SER A 110 9.52 -9.39 9.36
C SER A 110 8.23 -8.56 9.36
N ILE A 111 8.06 -7.74 10.40
CA ILE A 111 6.90 -6.87 10.56
C ILE A 111 7.38 -5.45 10.86
N THR A 112 7.09 -4.54 9.94
CA THR A 112 7.41 -3.12 10.08
C THR A 112 6.14 -2.34 10.37
N ARG A 113 6.13 -1.64 11.51
CA ARG A 113 5.07 -0.67 11.84
C ARG A 113 5.48 0.73 11.34
N PHE A 114 4.68 1.32 10.46
CA PHE A 114 4.96 2.65 9.91
C PHE A 114 3.71 3.56 9.90
N ALA A 115 3.93 4.87 9.81
CA ALA A 115 2.84 5.86 9.84
C ALA A 115 1.90 5.67 8.63
N CYS A 116 0.59 5.85 8.84
CA CYS A 116 -0.38 5.70 7.77
C CYS A 116 -0.30 6.88 6.77
N GLY A 117 0.56 6.74 5.75
CA GLY A 117 0.80 7.77 4.72
C GLY A 117 -0.45 8.20 3.97
N CYS A 118 -1.29 7.23 3.60
CA CYS A 118 -2.56 7.51 2.92
C CYS A 118 -3.50 8.39 3.76
N ARG A 119 -3.57 8.15 5.08
CA ARG A 119 -4.39 8.94 6.00
C ARG A 119 -3.86 10.36 6.15
N PHE A 120 -2.54 10.51 6.28
CA PHE A 120 -1.92 11.82 6.38
C PHE A 120 -2.28 12.67 5.16
N ILE A 121 -2.11 12.13 3.96
CA ILE A 121 -2.35 12.90 2.72
C ILE A 121 -3.84 13.17 2.48
N THR A 122 -4.72 12.24 2.83
CA THR A 122 -6.17 12.45 2.66
C THR A 122 -6.79 13.40 3.70
N THR A 123 -6.27 13.42 4.93
CA THR A 123 -6.94 14.09 6.05
C THR A 123 -6.15 15.26 6.62
N GLY A 124 -4.85 15.34 6.31
CA GLY A 124 -3.85 16.21 6.94
C GLY A 124 -3.55 15.85 8.40
N LYS A 125 -4.08 14.73 8.92
CA LYS A 125 -3.97 14.39 10.33
C LYS A 125 -2.69 13.61 10.62
N THR A 126 -1.96 14.06 11.64
CA THR A 126 -0.69 13.47 12.10
C THR A 126 -0.82 12.64 13.39
N ASP A 127 -2.04 12.46 13.93
CA ASP A 127 -2.25 11.57 15.06
C ASP A 127 -1.91 10.12 14.70
N LYS A 128 -1.37 9.42 15.69
CA LYS A 128 -0.68 8.13 15.56
C LYS A 128 -1.63 6.99 15.14
N ARG A 129 -1.79 6.81 13.83
CA ARG A 129 -2.37 5.61 13.20
C ARG A 129 -1.32 4.95 12.31
N TYR A 130 -1.31 3.63 12.29
CA TYR A 130 -0.23 2.84 11.72
C TYR A 130 -0.72 1.80 10.73
N CYS A 131 0.14 1.50 9.77
CA CYS A 131 0.06 0.34 8.91
C CYS A 131 1.17 -0.66 9.31
N PHE A 132 0.98 -1.91 8.91
CA PHE A 132 1.93 -3.01 9.10
C PHE A 132 2.27 -3.60 7.74
N GLY A 133 3.52 -3.98 7.52
CA GLY A 133 3.98 -4.65 6.31
C GLY A 133 5.43 -5.06 6.35
#